data_AF-A0A956N302-F1
#
_entry.id   AF-A0A956N302-F1
#
_cell.length_a   1.000
_cell.length_b   1.000
_cell.length_c   1.000
_cell.angle_alpha   90.00
_cell.angle_beta   90.00
_cell.angle_gamma   90.00
#
_symmetry.space_group_name_H-M   'P 1'
#
loop_
_entity.id
_entity.type
_entity.pdbx_description
1 polymer ?
#
loop_
_entity_poly.entity_id
_entity_poly.type
_entity_poly.pdbx_seq_one_letter_code
_entity_poly.pdbx_strand_id
1 'polypeptide(L)' 'MKNKHKVIISVLLALIIICIGISVGSSNINFLDTLSILSTKILNIPLRDGLEIKNVGIVWKLR' A
#
# COMPACT_ATOMS: atom_id res chain seq x y z
N MET A 1 -25.03 -5.89 14.81
CA MET A 1 -23.64 -5.37 14.87
C MET A 1 -22.55 -6.38 14.44
N LYS A 2 -22.76 -7.71 14.49
CA LYS A 2 -21.73 -8.73 14.12
C LYS A 2 -21.20 -8.64 12.67
N ASN A 3 -22.02 -8.31 11.68
CA ASN A 3 -21.56 -8.25 10.28
C ASN A 3 -20.70 -7.03 9.95
N LYS A 4 -20.97 -5.86 10.56
CA LYS A 4 -20.17 -4.64 10.35
C LYS A 4 -18.71 -4.86 10.75
N HIS A 5 -18.48 -5.60 11.84
CA HIS A 5 -17.14 -5.93 12.32
C HIS A 5 -16.39 -6.87 11.37
N LYS A 6 -17.10 -7.85 10.76
CA LYS A 6 -16.53 -8.75 9.75
C LYS A 6 -16.14 -8.01 8.47
N VAL A 7 -16.93 -7.02 8.06
CA VAL A 7 -16.62 -6.19 6.89
C VAL A 7 -15.35 -5.38 7.12
N ILE A 8 -15.20 -4.74 8.28
CA ILE A 8 -14.00 -3.96 8.62
C ILE A 8 -12.76 -4.86 8.62
N ILE A 9 -12.84 -6.06 9.20
CA ILE A 9 -11.74 -7.02 9.21
C ILE A 9 -11.39 -7.47 7.79
N SER A 10 -12.38 -7.74 6.94
CA SER A 10 -12.15 -8.15 5.54
C SER A 10 -11.47 -7.06 4.72
N VAL A 11 -11.87 -5.79 4.92
CA VAL A 11 -11.24 -4.65 4.23
C VAL A 11 -9.80 -4.48 4.68
N LEU A 12 -9.53 -4.60 5.99
CA LEU A 12 -8.18 -4.54 6.53
C LEU A 12 -7.31 -5.68 5.98
N LEU A 13 -7.84 -6.89 5.90
CA LEU A 13 -7.13 -8.05 5.37
C LEU A 13 -6.79 -7.88 3.87
N ALA A 14 -7.73 -7.37 3.08
CA ALA A 14 -7.50 -7.08 1.67
C ALA A 14 -6.38 -6.04 1.48
N LEU A 15 -6.38 -4.98 2.30
CA LEU A 15 -5.31 -3.98 2.32
C LEU A 15 -3.94 -4.60 2.62
N ILE A 16 -3.87 -5.50 3.60
CA ILE A 16 -2.63 -6.20 3.95
C ILE A 16 -2.12 -7.05 2.78
N ILE A 17 -3.00 -7.81 2.12
CA ILE A 17 -2.62 -8.65 0.96
C ILE A 17 -2.07 -7.80 -0.19
N ILE A 18 -2.72 -6.67 -0.48
CA ILE A 18 -2.25 -5.72 -1.52
C ILE A 18 -0.87 -5.16 -1.15
N CYS A 19 -0.67 -4.73 0.10
CA CYS A 19 0.61 -4.21 0.56
C CYS A 19 1.74 -5.27 0.50
N ILE A 20 1.44 -6.53 0.85
CA ILE A 20 2.42 -7.63 0.75
C ILE A 20 2.77 -7.89 -0.72
N GLY A 21 1.77 -7.99 -1.61
CA GLY A 21 2.00 -8.23 -3.03
C GLY A 21 2.88 -7.16 -3.68
N ILE A 22 2.68 -5.89 -3.31
CA ILE A 22 3.48 -4.78 -3.82
C ILE A 22 4.91 -4.81 -3.22
N SER A 23 5.04 -5.11 -1.92
CA SER A 23 6.35 -5.20 -1.26
C SER A 23 7.18 -6.37 -1.78
N VAL A 24 6.58 -7.54 -2.04
CA VAL A 24 7.28 -8.69 -2.65
C VAL A 24 7.74 -8.41 -4.08
N GLY A 25 6.96 -7.64 -4.84
CA GLY A 25 7.30 -7.24 -6.21
C GLY A 25 8.48 -6.26 -6.30
N SER A 26 9.00 -5.77 -5.17
CA SER A 26 10.06 -4.77 -5.18
C SER A 26 11.14 -5.05 -4.14
N SER A 27 12.37 -5.19 -4.63
CA SER A 27 13.52 -5.70 -3.88
C SER A 27 14.02 -4.77 -2.76
N ASN A 28 13.45 -3.57 -2.60
CA ASN A 28 14.01 -2.54 -1.71
C ASN A 28 12.98 -1.60 -1.05
N ILE A 29 11.69 -1.98 -0.97
CA ILE A 29 10.66 -1.18 -0.26
C ILE A 29 10.12 -1.91 0.96
N ASN A 30 10.12 -1.19 2.09
CA ASN A 30 9.45 -1.65 3.30
C ASN A 30 7.93 -1.50 3.18
N PHE A 31 7.21 -2.20 4.07
CA PHE A 31 5.75 -2.13 4.17
C PHE A 31 5.23 -0.70 4.37
N LEU A 32 5.88 0.09 5.23
CA LEU A 32 5.48 1.48 5.52
C LEU A 32 5.61 2.39 4.30
N ASP A 33 6.65 2.17 3.51
CA ASP A 33 6.92 2.95 2.30
C ASP A 33 5.90 2.60 1.21
N THR A 34 5.58 1.30 1.08
CA THR A 34 4.50 0.81 0.22
C THR A 34 3.14 1.41 0.61
N LEU A 35 2.85 1.45 1.91
CA LEU A 35 1.61 2.04 2.43
C LEU A 35 1.55 3.55 2.16
N SER A 36 2.65 4.28 2.30
CA SER A 36 2.74 5.71 1.98
C SER A 36 2.49 5.97 0.49
N ILE A 37 3.10 5.18 -0.40
CA ILE A 37 2.90 5.30 -1.84
C ILE A 37 1.44 4.97 -2.22
N LEU A 38 0.86 3.92 -1.64
CA LEU A 38 -0.54 3.55 -1.87
C LEU A 38 -1.51 4.64 -1.36
N SER A 39 -1.24 5.19 -0.19
CA SER A 39 -2.02 6.29 0.40
C SER A 39 -1.93 7.56 -0.43
N THR A 40 -0.75 7.85 -0.99
CA THR A 40 -0.58 8.95 -1.96
C THR A 40 -1.44 8.71 -3.20
N LYS A 41 -1.44 7.48 -3.74
CA LYS A 41 -2.20 7.16 -4.95
C LYS A 41 -3.71 7.20 -4.76
N ILE A 42 -4.21 6.70 -3.63
CA ILE A 42 -5.66 6.57 -3.38
C ILE A 42 -6.24 7.83 -2.73
N LEU A 43 -5.50 8.43 -1.79
CA LEU A 43 -5.98 9.52 -0.93
C LEU A 43 -5.27 10.86 -1.18
N ASN A 44 -4.31 10.92 -2.11
CA ASN A 44 -3.54 12.13 -2.44
C ASN A 44 -2.77 12.71 -1.24
N ILE A 45 -2.40 11.86 -0.28
CA ILE A 45 -1.57 12.23 0.88
C ILE A 45 -0.13 12.43 0.38
N PRO A 46 0.64 13.42 0.90
CA PRO A 46 2.03 13.61 0.50
C PRO A 46 2.88 12.37 0.79
N LEU A 47 3.78 12.04 -0.15
CA LEU A 47 4.76 10.97 0.03
C LEU A 47 5.66 11.29 1.21
N ARG A 48 6.06 10.25 1.94
CA ARG A 48 7.03 10.39 3.02
C ARG A 48 8.41 10.74 2.45
N ASP A 49 9.12 11.64 3.11
CA ASP A 49 10.48 12.03 2.71
C ASP A 49 11.45 10.85 2.78
N GLY A 50 12.40 10.80 1.84
CA GLY A 50 13.41 9.74 1.73
C GLY A 50 13.01 8.54 0.85
N LEU A 51 11.85 8.58 0.19
CA LEU A 51 11.45 7.53 -0.75
C LEU A 51 12.15 7.68 -2.11
N GLU A 52 12.79 6.62 -2.57
CA GLU A 52 13.35 6.59 -3.93
C GLU A 52 12.24 6.55 -4.98
N ILE A 53 12.33 7.45 -5.97
CA ILE A 53 11.37 7.58 -7.09
C ILE A 53 11.19 6.26 -7.86
N LYS A 54 12.21 5.39 -7.87
CA LYS A 54 12.15 4.05 -8.48
C LYS A 54 11.08 3.16 -7.82
N ASN A 55 10.94 3.26 -6.50
CA ASN A 55 9.98 2.46 -5.72
C ASN A 55 8.55 2.95 -5.97
N VAL A 56 8.40 4.26 -6.09
CA VAL A 56 7.17 4.94 -6.48
C VAL A 56 6.70 4.47 -7.87
N GLY A 57 7.63 4.37 -8.81
CA GLY A 57 7.39 3.84 -10.15
C GLY A 57 6.93 2.39 -10.19
N ILE A 58 7.43 1.51 -9.31
CA ILE A 58 7.02 0.10 -9.24
C ILE A 58 5.56 -0.03 -8.82
N VAL A 59 5.12 0.73 -7.81
CA VAL A 59 3.70 0.76 -7.40
C VAL A 59 2.82 1.37 -8.49
N TRP A 60 3.31 2.39 -9.20
CA TRP A 60 2.56 3.05 -10.27
C TRP A 60 2.49 2.27 -11.58
N LYS A 61 3.41 1.32 -11.82
CA LYS A 61 3.50 0.51 -13.05
C LYS A 61 2.59 -0.73 -13.06
N LEU A 62 1.74 -0.93 -12.06
CA LEU A 62 0.53 -1.76 -12.20
C LEU A 62 -0.32 -1.17 -13.34
N ARG A 63 -0.01 -1.60 -14.56
CA ARG A 63 -0.69 -1.25 -15.81
C ARG A 63 -1.55 -2.41 -16.25
#